data_AF-A0A7W2FZ42-F1
#
_entry.id   AF-A0A7W2FZ42-F1
#
_cell.length_a   1.000
_cell.length_b   1.000
_cell.length_c   1.000
_cell.angle_alpha   90.00
_cell.angle_beta   90.00
_cell.angle_gamma   90.00
#
_symmetry.space_group_name_H-M   'P 1'
#
loop_
_entity.id
_entity.type
_entity.pdbx_description
1 polymer ?
#
loop_
_entity_poly.entity_id
_entity_poly.type
_entity_poly.pdbx_seq_one_letter_code
_entity_poly.pdbx_strand_id
1 'polypeptide(L)'
;MAKNEFNKIVDKMVDNDLLDKSLNLTNNELDFLQKNPRLLAKLSDTSFIKKKYIFRLAAVSVFMVVIAKIAEYTEMLSHYTVLNDLLTNVLFSVAMEMLGASIIAYFLEITLEKRVQQNQKIVEKIMERINLEKTV
;
A
#
# COMPACT_ATOMS: atom_id res chain seq x y z
N MET A 1 -11.02 17.41 -7.27
CA MET A 1 -10.94 17.86 -5.87
C MET A 1 -11.25 16.74 -4.88
N ALA A 2 -12.46 16.16 -4.86
CA ALA A 2 -12.87 15.14 -3.89
C ALA A 2 -11.95 13.89 -3.83
N LYS A 3 -11.50 13.38 -4.98
CA LYS A 3 -10.57 12.23 -5.02
C LYS A 3 -9.22 12.50 -4.35
N ASN A 4 -8.72 13.74 -4.43
CA ASN A 4 -7.44 14.11 -3.82
C ASN A 4 -7.58 14.22 -2.30
N GLU A 5 -8.65 14.83 -1.81
CA GLU A 5 -8.96 14.89 -0.38
C GLU A 5 -9.16 13.49 0.20
N PHE A 6 -9.90 12.62 -0.48
CA PHE A 6 -10.04 11.22 -0.08
C PHE A 6 -8.69 10.50 0.01
N ASN A 7 -7.84 10.64 -1.01
CA ASN A 7 -6.52 10.01 -1.00
C ASN A 7 -5.67 10.50 0.17
N LYS A 8 -5.70 11.80 0.50
CA LYS A 8 -4.99 12.35 1.67
C LYS A 8 -5.47 11.72 2.97
N ILE A 9 -6.78 11.57 3.13
CA ILE A 9 -7.36 10.93 4.33
C ILE A 9 -6.86 9.48 4.44
N VAL A 10 -6.95 8.71 3.35
CA VAL A 10 -6.48 7.32 3.31
C VAL A 10 -4.98 7.25 3.61
N ASP A 11 -4.19 8.11 2.98
CA ASP A 11 -2.74 8.14 3.16
C ASP A 11 -2.38 8.45 4.62
N LYS A 12 -3.07 9.41 5.26
CA LYS A 12 -2.93 9.73 6.69
C LYS A 12 -3.31 8.56 7.59
N MET A 13 -4.37 7.81 7.26
CA MET A 13 -4.77 6.61 8.01
C MET A 13 -3.67 5.54 7.95
N VAL A 14 -3.19 5.22 6.75
CA VAL A 14 -2.12 4.24 6.55
C VAL A 14 -0.84 4.65 7.27
N ASP A 15 -0.48 5.93 7.22
CA ASP A 15 0.72 6.43 7.91
C ASP A 15 0.58 6.36 9.44
N ASN A 16 -0.61 6.62 9.99
CA ASN A 16 -0.86 6.49 11.42
C ASN A 16 -0.79 5.03 11.86
N ASP A 17 -1.39 4.12 11.10
CA ASP A 17 -1.37 2.69 11.41
C ASP A 17 0.07 2.13 11.37
N LEU A 18 0.86 2.50 10.36
CA LEU A 18 2.27 2.09 10.24
C LEU A 18 3.16 2.61 11.37
N LEU A 19 2.78 3.74 11.98
CA LEU A 19 3.52 4.38 13.08
C LEU A 19 2.90 4.09 14.45
N ASP A 20 1.90 3.20 14.52
CA ASP A 20 1.14 2.86 15.72
C ASP A 20 0.59 4.10 16.46
N LYS A 21 0.08 5.07 15.69
CA LYS A 21 -0.50 6.32 16.19
C LYS A 21 -2.02 6.23 16.24
N SER A 22 -2.62 6.82 17.28
CA SER A 22 -4.07 6.95 17.38
C SER A 22 -4.64 7.69 16.17
N LEU A 23 -5.63 7.10 15.50
CA LEU A 23 -6.31 7.72 14.38
C LEU A 23 -7.15 8.92 14.84
N ASN A 24 -6.69 10.13 14.52
CA ASN A 24 -7.43 11.37 14.74
C ASN A 24 -7.83 12.00 13.40
N LEU A 25 -9.04 11.67 12.95
CA LEU A 25 -9.71 12.37 11.86
C LEU A 25 -10.32 13.67 12.39
N THR A 26 -10.18 14.74 11.63
CA THR A 26 -10.81 16.03 11.92
C THR A 26 -12.30 15.99 11.56
N ASN A 27 -13.10 16.86 12.19
CA ASN A 27 -14.53 16.96 11.89
C ASN A 27 -14.80 17.23 10.40
N ASN A 28 -13.94 18.02 9.75
CA ASN A 28 -14.04 18.28 8.31
C ASN A 28 -13.81 17.03 7.45
N GLU A 29 -12.88 16.15 7.85
CA GLU A 29 -12.62 14.88 7.17
C GLU A 29 -13.79 13.90 7.34
N LEU A 30 -14.39 13.85 8.54
CA LEU A 30 -15.57 13.05 8.83
C LEU A 30 -16.79 13.53 8.02
N ASP A 31 -17.06 14.84 8.02
CA ASP A 31 -18.13 15.45 7.24
C ASP A 31 -17.95 15.20 5.73
N PHE A 32 -16.70 15.25 5.25
CA PHE A 32 -16.38 14.93 3.86
C PHE A 32 -16.71 13.48 3.51
N LEU A 33 -16.35 12.52 4.37
CA LEU A 33 -16.65 11.10 4.15
C LEU A 33 -18.16 10.82 4.22
N GLN A 34 -18.87 11.45 5.15
CA GLN A 34 -20.33 11.31 5.27
C GLN A 34 -21.06 11.82 4.02
N LYS A 35 -20.61 12.94 3.45
CA LYS A 35 -21.16 13.49 2.19
C LYS A 35 -20.85 12.64 0.96
N ASN A 36 -19.92 11.69 1.05
CA ASN A 36 -19.46 10.86 -0.08
C ASN A 36 -19.48 9.36 0.25
N PRO A 37 -20.66 8.72 0.41
CA PRO A 37 -20.78 7.33 0.85
C PRO A 37 -20.11 6.31 -0.09
N ARG A 38 -20.01 6.61 -1.39
CA ARG A 38 -19.26 5.77 -2.34
C ARG A 38 -17.76 5.72 -2.03
N LEU A 39 -17.19 6.82 -1.55
CA LEU A 39 -15.78 6.87 -1.14
C LEU A 39 -15.58 6.18 0.21
N LEU A 40 -16.56 6.27 1.11
CA LEU A 40 -16.57 5.52 2.36
C LEU A 40 -16.53 4.01 2.12
N ALA A 41 -17.33 3.49 1.18
CA ALA A 41 -17.29 2.07 0.80
C ALA A 41 -15.90 1.63 0.29
N LYS A 42 -15.13 2.57 -0.29
CA LYS A 42 -13.76 2.32 -0.74
C LYS A 42 -12.75 2.29 0.41
N LEU A 43 -13.03 2.92 1.55
CA LEU A 43 -12.19 2.77 2.76
C LEU A 43 -12.25 1.33 3.32
N SER A 44 -13.38 0.66 3.15
CA SER A 44 -13.54 -0.76 3.53
C SER A 44 -13.06 -1.74 2.45
N ASP A 45 -12.59 -1.27 1.30
CA ASP A 45 -12.06 -2.15 0.26
C ASP A 45 -10.64 -2.61 0.62
N THR A 46 -10.56 -3.84 1.10
CA THR A 46 -9.31 -4.49 1.52
C THR A 46 -8.23 -4.45 0.43
N SER A 47 -8.58 -4.64 -0.86
CA SER A 47 -7.57 -4.64 -1.91
C SER A 47 -7.01 -3.24 -2.15
N PHE A 48 -7.88 -2.23 -2.11
CA PHE A 48 -7.46 -0.83 -2.21
C PHE A 48 -6.52 -0.43 -1.06
N ILE A 49 -6.88 -0.78 0.18
CA ILE A 49 -6.07 -0.46 1.36
C ILE A 49 -4.73 -1.20 1.33
N LYS A 50 -4.71 -2.51 1.03
CA LYS A 50 -3.45 -3.28 0.90
C LYS A 50 -2.49 -2.64 -0.10
N LYS A 51 -2.98 -2.23 -1.28
CA LYS A 51 -2.16 -1.54 -2.29
C LYS A 51 -1.56 -0.24 -1.76
N LYS A 52 -2.30 0.50 -0.93
CA LYS A 52 -1.80 1.72 -0.27
C LYS A 52 -0.68 1.42 0.73
N TYR A 53 -0.84 0.39 1.56
CA TYR A 53 0.22 -0.07 2.46
C TYR A 53 1.49 -0.48 1.70
N ILE A 54 1.35 -1.28 0.65
CA ILE A 54 2.48 -1.71 -0.19
C ILE A 54 3.18 -0.50 -0.82
N PHE A 55 2.41 0.48 -1.32
CA PHE A 55 2.98 1.69 -1.90
C PHE A 55 3.72 2.54 -0.87
N ARG A 56 3.19 2.67 0.35
CA ARG A 56 3.87 3.38 1.45
C ARG A 56 5.17 2.70 1.85
N LEU A 57 5.17 1.38 2.00
CA LEU A 57 6.39 0.61 2.28
C LEU A 57 7.42 0.79 1.18
N ALA A 58 7.02 0.67 -0.10
CA ALA A 58 7.92 0.91 -1.22
C ALA A 58 8.50 2.35 -1.22
N ALA A 59 7.68 3.36 -0.90
CA ALA A 59 8.14 4.74 -0.80
C ALA A 59 9.17 4.95 0.32
N VAL A 60 8.95 4.33 1.48
CA VAL A 60 9.90 4.35 2.61
C VAL A 60 11.21 3.67 2.20
N SER A 61 11.15 2.51 1.55
CA SER A 61 12.33 1.81 1.06
C SER A 61 13.13 2.66 0.06
N VAL A 62 12.46 3.28 -0.91
CA VAL A 62 13.13 4.18 -1.88
C VAL A 62 13.79 5.35 -1.15
N PHE A 63 13.10 5.95 -0.18
CA PHE A 63 13.67 7.05 0.60
C PHE A 63 14.93 6.63 1.36
N MET A 64 14.92 5.45 1.99
CA MET A 64 16.10 4.90 2.67
C MET A 64 17.26 4.64 1.69
N VAL A 65 16.99 4.10 0.51
CA VAL A 65 18.00 3.92 -0.56
C VAL A 65 18.62 5.26 -0.95
N VAL A 66 17.80 6.28 -1.16
CA VAL A 66 18.26 7.62 -1.53
C VAL A 66 19.14 8.21 -0.43
N ILE A 67 18.74 8.11 0.83
CA ILE A 67 19.56 8.57 1.97
C ILE A 67 20.91 7.84 2.01
N ALA A 68 20.89 6.51 1.91
CA ALA A 68 22.11 5.71 1.92
C ALA A 68 23.08 6.13 0.82
N LYS A 69 22.56 6.32 -0.40
CA LYS A 69 23.36 6.77 -1.55
C LYS A 69 23.86 8.20 -1.39
N ILE A 70 23.06 9.13 -0.88
CA ILE A 70 23.50 10.50 -0.62
C ILE A 70 24.65 10.49 0.41
N ALA A 71 24.53 9.73 1.49
CA ALA A 71 25.57 9.63 2.50
C ALA A 71 26.88 9.03 1.94
N GLU A 72 26.76 8.03 1.07
CA GLU A 72 27.88 7.42 0.36
C GLU A 72 28.58 8.44 -0.56
N TYR A 73 27.82 9.16 -1.39
CA TYR A 73 28.38 10.12 -2.36
C TYR A 73 28.95 11.39 -1.73
N THR A 74 28.35 11.87 -0.64
CA THR A 74 28.77 13.12 0.02
C THR A 74 29.90 12.91 1.01
N GLU A 75 30.28 11.66 1.28
CA GLU A 75 31.27 11.27 2.30
C GLU A 75 31.00 11.92 3.67
N MET A 76 29.74 12.27 3.94
CA MET A 76 29.33 13.10 5.08
C MET A 76 29.70 12.47 6.43
N LEU A 77 29.88 11.15 6.45
CA LEU A 77 30.22 10.37 7.64
C LEU A 77 31.56 9.64 7.50
N SER A 78 32.41 10.00 6.53
CA SER A 78 33.72 9.36 6.29
C SER A 78 34.60 9.25 7.53
N HIS A 79 34.49 10.21 8.45
CA HIS A 79 35.24 10.24 9.70
C HIS A 79 34.71 9.25 10.77
N TYR A 80 33.46 8.82 10.65
CA TYR A 80 32.79 7.87 11.54
C TYR A 80 32.60 6.54 10.81
N THR A 81 33.66 5.72 10.77
CA THR A 81 33.70 4.45 10.02
C THR A 81 32.49 3.54 10.28
N VAL A 82 32.12 3.35 11.55
CA VAL A 82 30.98 2.50 11.94
C VAL A 82 29.64 3.09 11.48
N LEU A 83 29.43 4.39 11.65
CA LEU A 83 28.18 5.04 11.28
C LEU A 83 28.02 5.08 9.75
N ASN A 84 29.13 5.31 9.04
CA ASN A 84 29.16 5.27 7.59
C ASN A 84 28.77 3.89 7.07
N ASP A 85 29.39 2.82 7.56
CA ASP A 85 29.11 1.44 7.13
C ASP A 85 27.66 1.01 7.41
N LEU A 86 27.12 1.36 8.59
CA LEU A 86 25.71 1.16 8.92
C LEU A 86 24.76 1.85 7.93
N LEU A 87 25.10 3.06 7.50
CA LEU A 87 24.20 3.91 6.73
C LEU A 87 24.33 3.67 5.22
N THR A 88 25.52 3.33 4.73
CA THR A 88 25.76 3.08 3.30
C THR A 88 25.54 1.61 2.91
N ASN A 89 25.90 0.66 3.77
CA ASN A 89 25.81 -0.76 3.45
C ASN A 89 24.59 -1.42 4.11
N VAL A 90 24.44 -1.31 5.44
CA VAL A 90 23.35 -2.01 6.15
C VAL A 90 21.99 -1.42 5.80
N LEU A 91 21.83 -0.11 5.93
CA LEU A 91 20.58 0.57 5.59
C LEU A 91 20.21 0.37 4.12
N PHE A 92 21.19 0.42 3.21
CA PHE A 92 20.97 0.15 1.79
C PHE A 92 20.48 -1.29 1.55
N SER A 93 21.13 -2.28 2.17
CA SER A 93 20.74 -3.69 2.04
C SER A 93 19.31 -3.92 2.51
N VAL A 94 18.98 -3.43 3.71
CA VAL A 94 17.63 -3.53 4.28
C VAL A 94 16.61 -2.84 3.38
N ALA A 95 16.92 -1.65 2.88
CA ALA A 95 16.02 -0.90 2.01
C ALA A 95 15.77 -1.61 0.67
N MET A 96 16.80 -2.22 0.08
CA MET A 96 16.68 -3.01 -1.16
C MET A 96 15.85 -4.27 -0.96
N GLU A 97 16.04 -4.99 0.15
CA GLU A 97 15.23 -6.16 0.50
C GLU A 97 13.76 -5.78 0.72
N MET A 98 13.50 -4.71 1.48
CA MET A 98 12.15 -4.20 1.70
C MET A 98 11.48 -3.75 0.39
N LEU A 99 12.23 -3.11 -0.51
CA LEU A 99 11.73 -2.72 -1.83
C LEU A 99 11.35 -3.95 -2.65
N GLY A 100 12.22 -4.96 -2.70
CA GLY A 100 11.97 -6.23 -3.37
C GLY A 100 10.72 -6.93 -2.82
N ALA A 101 10.59 -7.04 -1.50
CA ALA A 101 9.42 -7.61 -0.84
C ALA A 101 8.13 -6.85 -1.18
N SER A 102 8.18 -5.51 -1.21
CA SER A 102 7.04 -4.67 -1.56
C SER A 102 6.59 -4.90 -3.01
N ILE A 103 7.54 -5.01 -3.94
CA ILE A 103 7.26 -5.30 -5.36
C ILE A 103 6.61 -6.69 -5.50
N ILE A 104 7.16 -7.70 -4.84
CA ILE A 104 6.61 -9.07 -4.87
C ILE A 104 5.19 -9.08 -4.29
N ALA A 105 4.97 -8.43 -3.14
CA ALA A 105 3.65 -8.31 -2.53
C ALA A 105 2.63 -7.64 -3.48
N TYR A 106 3.05 -6.61 -4.20
CA TYR A 106 2.21 -5.93 -5.19
C TYR A 106 1.79 -6.88 -6.33
N PHE A 107 2.74 -7.64 -6.89
CA PHE A 107 2.44 -8.62 -7.94
C PHE A 107 1.55 -9.76 -7.46
N LEU A 108 1.76 -10.23 -6.24
CA LEU A 108 0.91 -11.24 -5.61
C LEU A 108 -0.53 -10.74 -5.47
N GLU A 109 -0.73 -9.53 -4.96
CA GLU A 109 -2.07 -8.93 -4.81
C GLU A 109 -2.78 -8.80 -6.17
N ILE A 110 -2.09 -8.31 -7.21
CA ILE A 110 -2.66 -8.24 -8.57
C ILE A 110 -3.05 -9.62 -9.10
N THR A 111 -2.18 -10.61 -8.89
CA THR A 111 -2.40 -11.96 -9.41
C THR A 111 -3.58 -12.63 -8.71
N LEU A 112 -3.68 -12.48 -7.39
CA LEU A 112 -4.78 -12.97 -6.58
C LEU A 112 -6.10 -12.30 -6.98
N GLU A 113 -6.12 -10.98 -7.15
CA GLU A 113 -7.31 -10.25 -7.57
C GLU A 113 -7.82 -10.76 -8.93
N LYS A 114 -6.92 -10.94 -9.91
CA LYS A 114 -7.28 -11.52 -11.22
C LYS A 114 -7.83 -12.93 -11.08
N ARG A 115 -7.25 -13.77 -10.21
CA ARG A 115 -7.73 -15.14 -9.96
C ARG A 115 -9.10 -15.16 -9.31
N VAL A 116 -9.35 -14.30 -8.33
CA VAL A 116 -10.67 -14.17 -7.68
C VAL A 116 -11.73 -13.76 -8.70
N GLN A 117 -11.44 -12.76 -9.54
CA GLN A 117 -12.37 -12.33 -10.60
C GLN A 117 -12.67 -13.44 -11.61
N GLN A 118 -11.66 -14.23 -11.99
CA GLN A 118 -11.86 -15.39 -12.87
C GLN A 118 -12.75 -16.44 -12.22
N ASN A 119 -12.51 -16.75 -10.95
CA ASN A 119 -13.31 -17.73 -10.20
C ASN A 119 -14.76 -17.27 -10.05
N GLN A 120 -15.00 -15.98 -9.76
CA GLN A 120 -16.36 -15.41 -9.70
C GLN A 120 -17.10 -15.59 -11.03
N LYS A 121 -16.47 -15.27 -12.16
CA LYS A 121 -17.05 -15.48 -13.50
C LYS A 121 -17.35 -16.96 -13.79
N ILE A 122 -16.52 -17.88 -13.31
CA ILE A 122 -16.77 -19.32 -13.46
C ILE A 122 -18.00 -19.73 -12.63
N VAL A 123 -18.09 -19.26 -11.38
CA VAL A 123 -19.24 -19.53 -10.51
C VAL A 123 -20.53 -18.98 -11.11
N GLU A 124 -20.53 -17.74 -11.62
CA GLU A 124 -21.68 -17.14 -12.30
C GLU A 124 -22.18 -18.03 -13.45
N LYS A 125 -21.28 -18.45 -14.34
CA LYS A 125 -21.61 -19.35 -15.47
C LYS A 125 -22.17 -20.70 -15.02
N ILE A 126 -21.64 -21.26 -13.93
CA ILE A 126 -22.14 -22.53 -13.37
C ILE A 126 -23.56 -22.33 -12.81
N MET A 127 -23.79 -21.25 -12.08
CA MET A 127 -25.10 -20.94 -11.49
C MET A 127 -26.16 -20.66 -12.56
N GLU A 128 -25.80 -19.93 -13.62
CA GLU A 128 -26.65 -19.73 -14.80
C GLU A 128 -27.06 -21.07 -15.42
N ARG A 129 -26.10 -21.98 -15.60
CA ARG A 129 -26.37 -23.31 -16.15
C ARG A 129 -27.29 -24.15 -15.26
N ILE A 130 -27.06 -24.16 -13.94
CA ILE A 130 -27.90 -24.89 -12.98
C ILE A 130 -29.34 -24.36 -13.00
N ASN A 131 -29.51 -23.04 -13.08
CA ASN A 131 -30.85 -22.44 -13.14
C ASN A 131 -31.58 -22.80 -14.44
N LEU A 132 -30.87 -22.83 -15.57
CA LEU A 132 -31.43 -23.28 -16.85
C LEU A 132 -31.88 -24.76 -16.78
N GLU A 133 -31.07 -25.64 -16.18
CA GLU A 133 -31.39 -27.07 -16.02
C GLU A 133 -32.57 -27.34 -15.07
N LYS A 134 -32.88 -26.42 -14.14
CA LYS A 134 -34.05 -26.52 -13.24
C LYS A 134 -35.37 -26.02 -13.85
N THR A 135 -35.30 -25.33 -14.99
CA THR A 135 -36.48 -24.73 -15.65
C THR A 135 -37.03 -25.60 -16.78
N VAL A 136 -36.37 -26.74 -17.06
CA VAL A 136 -36.76 -27.79 -18.01
C VAL A 136 -37.29 -28.99 -17.22
#